data_AF-A0A7S2ERB5-F1
#
_entry.id   AF-A0A7S2ERB5-F1
#
_cell.length_a   1.000
_cell.length_b   1.000
_cell.length_c   1.000
_cell.angle_alpha   90.00
_cell.angle_beta   90.00
_cell.angle_gamma   90.00
#
_symmetry.space_group_name_H-M   'P 1'
#
loop_
_entity.id
_entity.type
_entity.pdbx_description
1 polymer ?
#
loop_
_entity_poly.entity_id
_entity_poly.type
_entity_poly.pdbx_seq_one_letter_code
_entity_poly.pdbx_strand_id
1 'polypeptide(L)'
;RQHDALVQFPTYPMIAIGCGSTVTTWNYASSTSDNVVRTFTPHGNNAILADVAWHQNGRVLATCSTSTSTEEDNVIMTDISTSSQIMSFSNSSTKSNSKTNRPPATSVSYG
;
A
#
# COMPACT_ATOMS: atom_id res chain seq x y z
N ARG A 1 17.07 -6.31 -9.22
CA ARG A 1 17.55 -5.00 -8.72
C ARG A 1 16.70 -4.71 -7.50
N GLN A 2 17.31 -4.50 -6.34
CA GLN A 2 16.60 -4.11 -5.13
C GLN A 2 16.14 -2.66 -5.33
N HIS A 3 14.84 -2.41 -5.20
CA HIS A 3 14.27 -1.07 -5.25
C HIS A 3 14.12 -0.61 -3.80
N ASP A 4 14.97 0.35 -3.39
CA ASP A 4 14.86 0.99 -2.09
C ASP A 4 14.09 2.30 -2.27
N ALA A 5 13.00 2.47 -1.53
CA ALA A 5 12.16 3.66 -1.60
C ALA A 5 12.33 4.49 -0.33
N LEU A 6 12.59 5.80 -0.47
CA LEU A 6 12.76 6.73 0.64
C LEU A 6 11.82 7.92 0.43
N VAL A 7 10.88 8.13 1.35
CA VAL A 7 10.02 9.31 1.32
C VAL A 7 9.93 9.98 2.68
N GLN A 8 10.23 11.28 2.68
CA GLN A 8 10.06 12.15 3.84
C GLN A 8 8.61 12.64 3.91
N PHE A 9 8.05 12.61 5.11
CA PHE A 9 6.77 13.22 5.37
C PHE A 9 6.89 14.76 5.39
N PRO A 10 6.00 15.53 4.73
CA PRO A 10 6.24 16.97 4.51
C PRO A 10 6.19 17.84 5.76
N THR A 11 5.38 17.46 6.77
CA THR A 11 5.05 18.35 7.89
C THR A 11 5.49 17.87 9.27
N TYR A 12 5.83 16.59 9.43
CA TYR A 12 6.42 16.03 10.66
C TYR A 12 7.82 15.49 10.38
N PRO A 13 8.69 15.41 11.39
CA PRO A 13 10.04 14.87 11.27
C PRO A 13 10.03 13.34 11.13
N MET A 14 9.31 12.84 10.13
CA MET A 14 9.13 11.43 9.85
C MET A 14 9.64 11.09 8.45
N ILE A 15 10.28 9.93 8.34
CA ILE A 15 10.66 9.33 7.07
C ILE A 15 10.07 7.92 6.99
N ALA A 16 9.71 7.49 5.78
CA ALA A 16 9.39 6.10 5.47
C ALA A 16 10.48 5.53 4.56
N ILE A 17 10.92 4.33 4.87
CA ILE A 17 11.93 3.57 4.14
C ILE A 17 11.30 2.24 3.76
N GLY A 18 11.16 1.99 2.46
CA GLY A 18 10.82 0.68 1.93
C GLY A 18 12.10 -0.09 1.62
N CYS A 19 12.25 -1.29 2.19
CA CYS A 19 13.35 -2.20 1.90
C CYS A 19 12.80 -3.63 1.79
N GLY A 20 12.97 -4.24 0.61
CA GLY A 20 12.40 -5.56 0.32
C GLY A 20 10.87 -5.54 0.44
N SER A 21 10.32 -6.37 1.33
CA SER A 21 8.87 -6.44 1.60
C SER A 21 8.40 -5.54 2.74
N THR A 22 9.33 -4.83 3.39
CA THR A 22 9.10 -4.19 4.68
C THR A 22 9.18 -2.67 4.53
N VAL A 23 8.23 -1.98 5.16
CA VAL A 23 8.27 -0.54 5.35
C VAL A 23 8.61 -0.25 6.80
N THR A 24 9.65 0.57 7.00
CA THR A 24 10.03 1.11 8.30
C THR A 24 9.80 2.61 8.29
N THR A 25 9.18 3.13 9.35
CA THR A 25 8.98 4.56 9.56
C THR A 25 9.83 5.03 10.73
N TRP A 26 10.51 6.15 10.55
CA TRP A 26 11.45 6.72 11.52
C TRP A 26 11.07 8.15 11.86
N ASN A 27 11.14 8.51 13.14
CA ASN A 27 11.06 9.88 13.62
C ASN A 27 12.47 10.36 13.95
N TYR A 28 13.05 11.19 13.09
CA TYR A 28 14.45 11.63 13.23
C TYR A 28 14.63 12.84 14.14
N ALA A 29 13.54 13.48 14.59
CA ALA A 29 13.61 14.53 15.61
C ALA A 29 13.43 13.98 17.02
N SER A 30 13.24 12.67 17.18
CA SER A 30 13.19 12.09 18.52
C SER A 30 14.54 12.27 19.20
N SER A 31 14.53 12.74 20.44
CA SER A 31 15.71 12.81 21.29
C SER A 31 16.05 11.45 21.93
N THR A 32 15.20 10.45 21.72
CA THR A 32 15.41 9.07 22.17
C THR A 32 16.33 8.32 21.22
N SER A 33 17.11 7.37 21.74
CA SER A 33 17.94 6.47 20.92
C SER A 33 17.12 5.58 19.99
N ASP A 34 15.83 5.38 20.29
CA ASP A 34 14.89 4.70 19.42
C ASP A 34 14.13 5.72 18.57
N ASN A 35 14.47 5.74 17.28
CA ASN A 35 13.82 6.56 16.27
C ASN A 35 12.85 5.73 15.42
N VAL A 36 12.78 4.41 15.61
CA VAL A 36 11.88 3.55 14.86
C VAL A 36 10.47 3.75 15.40
N VAL A 37 9.58 4.29 14.57
CA VAL A 37 8.18 4.44 14.94
C VAL A 37 7.46 3.12 14.69
N ARG A 38 7.61 2.54 13.48
CA ARG A 38 6.96 1.28 13.09
C ARG A 38 7.71 0.55 11.99
N THR A 39 7.52 -0.76 11.96
CA THR A 39 7.96 -1.66 10.90
C THR A 39 6.80 -2.59 10.54
N PHE A 40 6.45 -2.70 9.27
CA PHE A 40 5.36 -3.58 8.81
C PHE A 40 5.56 -4.05 7.37
N THR A 41 4.89 -5.14 7.00
CA THR A 41 4.96 -5.77 5.66
C THR A 41 3.60 -5.65 4.94
N PRO A 42 3.34 -4.53 4.25
CA PRO A 42 2.00 -4.23 3.72
C PRO A 42 1.51 -5.25 2.69
N HIS A 43 2.41 -5.80 1.86
CA HIS A 43 2.10 -6.77 0.80
C HIS A 43 2.46 -8.22 1.20
N GLY A 44 2.80 -8.47 2.46
CA GLY A 44 3.34 -9.76 2.91
C GLY A 44 4.81 -9.99 2.52
N ASN A 45 5.40 -11.06 3.03
CA ASN A 45 6.86 -11.28 3.00
C ASN A 45 7.45 -11.62 1.62
N ASN A 46 6.60 -11.93 0.63
CA ASN A 46 7.05 -12.39 -0.70
C ASN A 46 6.97 -11.31 -1.78
N ALA A 47 6.50 -10.10 -1.45
CA ALA A 47 6.35 -9.00 -2.38
C ALA A 47 7.50 -8.01 -2.25
N ILE A 48 8.01 -7.51 -3.37
CA ILE A 48 9.06 -6.48 -3.38
C ILE A 48 8.36 -5.12 -3.49
N LEU A 49 8.66 -4.23 -2.55
CA LEU A 49 8.21 -2.84 -2.60
C LEU A 49 8.90 -2.12 -3.76
N ALA A 50 8.10 -1.50 -4.61
CA ALA A 50 8.58 -0.68 -5.71
C ALA A 50 8.62 0.80 -5.32
N ASP A 51 7.63 1.27 -4.56
CA ASP A 51 7.54 2.65 -4.13
C ASP A 51 6.67 2.81 -2.88
N VAL A 52 6.82 3.97 -2.23
CA VAL A 52 6.13 4.36 -1.00
C VAL A 52 5.78 5.85 -1.11
N ALA A 53 4.56 6.26 -0.73
CA ALA A 53 4.15 7.65 -0.74
C ALA A 53 3.31 8.01 0.48
N TRP A 54 3.61 9.16 1.09
CA TRP A 54 2.80 9.68 2.19
C TRP A 54 1.59 10.44 1.68
N HIS A 55 0.44 10.18 2.28
CA HIS A 55 -0.68 11.11 2.20
C HIS A 55 -0.38 12.35 3.05
N GLN A 56 -0.82 13.53 2.60
CA GLN A 56 -0.50 14.81 3.26
C GLN A 56 -0.98 14.93 4.72
N ASN A 57 -1.96 14.10 5.12
CA ASN A 57 -2.43 14.04 6.50
C ASN A 57 -1.46 13.31 7.47
N GLY A 58 -0.39 12.68 6.97
CA GLY A 58 0.61 11.97 7.78
C GLY A 58 0.14 10.69 8.44
N ARG A 59 -1.10 10.29 8.16
CA ARG A 59 -1.72 9.11 8.75
C ARG A 59 -1.78 7.94 7.78
N VAL A 60 -1.78 8.22 6.48
CA VAL A 60 -1.91 7.19 5.45
C VAL A 60 -0.64 7.10 4.64
N LEU A 61 -0.18 5.87 4.42
CA LEU A 61 0.93 5.54 3.55
C LEU A 61 0.42 4.66 2.41
N ALA A 62 0.65 5.09 1.17
CA ALA A 62 0.45 4.27 0.00
C ALA A 62 1.75 3.53 -0.30
N THR A 63 1.65 2.23 -0.59
CA THR A 63 2.79 1.38 -0.91
C THR A 63 2.43 0.58 -2.15
N CYS A 64 3.32 0.52 -3.13
CA CYS A 64 3.13 -0.34 -4.28
C CYS A 64 4.17 -1.45 -4.27
N SER A 65 3.74 -2.65 -4.64
CA SER A 65 4.61 -3.79 -4.82
C SER A 65 4.60 -4.25 -6.27
N THR A 66 5.73 -4.81 -6.68
CA THR A 66 5.85 -5.59 -7.91
C THR A 66 6.16 -7.02 -7.51
N SER A 67 5.30 -7.95 -7.89
CA SER A 67 5.57 -9.37 -7.66
C SER A 67 6.45 -9.91 -8.78
N THR A 68 7.42 -10.75 -8.44
CA THR A 68 8.17 -11.55 -9.42
C THR A 68 7.50 -12.90 -9.73
N SER A 69 6.45 -13.26 -8.98
CA SER A 69 5.77 -14.54 -9.09
C SER A 69 4.26 -14.37 -9.00
N THR A 70 3.59 -14.30 -10.15
CA THR A 70 2.16 -14.65 -10.36
C THR A 70 1.08 -13.96 -9.52
N GLU A 71 1.42 -13.09 -8.59
CA GLU A 71 0.48 -12.31 -7.79
C GLU A 71 0.42 -10.88 -8.34
N GLU A 72 -0.79 -10.36 -8.50
CA GLU A 72 -1.05 -9.09 -9.18
C GLU A 72 -0.27 -7.93 -8.54
N ASP A 73 0.16 -6.97 -9.36
CA ASP A 73 0.72 -5.72 -8.88
C ASP A 73 -0.34 -4.98 -8.08
N ASN A 74 -0.01 -4.71 -6.82
CA ASN A 74 -0.94 -4.15 -5.85
C ASN A 74 -0.42 -2.83 -5.28
N VAL A 75 -1.35 -1.91 -5.05
CA VAL A 75 -1.15 -0.71 -4.24
C VAL A 75 -1.98 -0.86 -2.98
N ILE A 76 -1.32 -0.79 -1.82
CA ILE A 76 -1.97 -0.87 -0.52
C ILE A 76 -1.83 0.46 0.20
N MET A 77 -2.95 0.97 0.69
CA MET A 77 -3.01 2.10 1.60
C MET A 77 -3.12 1.59 3.04
N THR A 78 -2.22 2.06 3.90
CA THR A 78 -2.12 1.62 5.30
C THR A 78 -2.29 2.82 6.23
N ASP A 79 -3.08 2.66 7.28
CA ASP A 79 -3.13 3.61 8.40
C ASP A 79 -1.88 3.37 9.27
N ILE A 80 -1.00 4.37 9.32
CA ILE A 80 0.23 4.30 10.10
C ILE A 80 -0.07 4.24 11.60
N SER A 81 -1.13 4.90 12.10
CA SER A 81 -1.44 4.90 13.53
C SER A 81 -1.86 3.51 14.05
N THR A 82 -2.49 2.69 13.22
CA THR A 82 -2.97 1.35 13.60
C THR A 82 -2.22 0.21 12.90
N SER A 83 -1.29 0.53 11.99
CA SER A 83 -0.63 -0.45 11.11
C SER A 83 -1.63 -1.32 10.33
N SER A 84 -2.82 -0.80 10.06
CA SER A 84 -3.90 -1.58 9.43
C SER A 84 -4.07 -1.18 7.98
N GLN A 85 -4.33 -2.17 7.12
CA GLN A 85 -4.70 -1.90 5.74
C GLN A 85 -6.06 -1.19 5.70
N ILE A 86 -6.10 -0.03 5.03
CA ILE A 86 -7.31 0.73 4.75
C ILE A 86 -7.93 0.23 3.44
N MET A 87 -7.09 0.06 2.41
CA MET A 87 -7.53 -0.27 1.06
C MET A 87 -6.44 -0.98 0.26
N SER A 88 -6.82 -1.86 -0.66
CA SER A 88 -5.96 -2.39 -1.71
C SER A 88 -6.55 -2.12 -3.09
N PHE A 89 -5.67 -1.82 -4.03
CA PHE A 89 -5.94 -1.76 -5.45
C PHE A 89 -5.06 -2.78 -6.13
N SER A 90 -5.66 -3.73 -6.84
CA SER A 90 -4.95 -4.70 -7.65
C SER A 90 -5.21 -4.41 -9.10
N ASN A 91 -4.15 -4.34 -9.91
CA ASN A 91 -4.35 -4.31 -11.36
C ASN A 91 -4.59 -5.74 -11.83
N SER A 92 -5.86 -6.17 -11.92
CA SER A 92 -6.23 -7.46 -12.50
C SER A 92 -5.96 -7.46 -14.01
N SER A 93 -4.69 -7.60 -14.40
CA SER A 93 -4.29 -7.68 -15.81
C SER A 93 -4.16 -9.12 -16.30
N THR A 94 -4.35 -10.11 -15.42
CA THR A 94 -4.50 -11.50 -15.85
C THR A 94 -5.88 -11.69 -16.51
N LYS A 95 -5.88 -11.64 -17.86
CA LYS A 95 -6.92 -12.09 -18.80
C LYS A 95 -8.20 -12.62 -18.14
N SER A 96 -9.03 -11.75 -17.61
CA SER A 96 -10.38 -12.12 -17.21
C SER A 96 -11.17 -12.24 -18.50
N ASN A 97 -11.32 -13.47 -19.01
CA ASN A 97 -12.36 -13.78 -19.98
C ASN A 97 -13.68 -13.26 -19.39
N SER A 98 -14.24 -12.25 -20.07
CA SER A 98 -15.58 -11.70 -19.92
C SER A 98 -16.46 -12.43 -18.89
N LYS A 99 -16.63 -11.84 -17.70
CA LYS A 99 -17.85 -12.06 -16.92
C LYS A 99 -18.63 -10.76 -16.93
N THR A 100 -19.61 -10.73 -17.83
CA THR A 100 -20.62 -9.69 -17.92
C THR A 100 -21.32 -9.54 -16.58
N ASN A 101 -21.12 -8.42 -15.88
CA ASN A 101 -22.06 -7.97 -14.86
C ASN A 101 -23.33 -7.49 -15.56
N ARG A 102 -24.20 -8.45 -15.91
CA ARG A 102 -25.59 -8.14 -16.26
C ARG A 102 -26.31 -7.88 -14.94
N PRO A 103 -26.80 -6.66 -14.64
CA PRO A 103 -27.69 -6.48 -13.51
C PRO A 103 -28.95 -7.35 -13.72
N PRO A 104 -29.58 -7.86 -12.65
CA PRO A 104 -30.82 -8.61 -12.80
C PRO A 104 -31.84 -7.70 -13.50
N ALA A 105 -32.37 -8.17 -14.63
CA ALA A 105 -33.40 -7.45 -15.37
C ALA A 105 -34.69 -7.46 -14.55
N THR A 106 -34.93 -6.42 -13.77
CA THR A 106 -36.26 -6.14 -13.20
C THR A 106 -37.09 -5.47 -14.27
N SER A 107 -37.76 -6.26 -15.11
CA SER A 107 -38.88 -5.76 -15.91
C SER A 107 -40.08 -5.56 -14.99
N VAL A 108 -40.40 -4.31 -14.65
CA VAL A 108 -41.72 -3.96 -14.11
C VAL A 108 -42.63 -3.69 -15.30
N SER A 109 -43.61 -4.56 -15.52
CA SER A 109 -44.69 -4.35 -16.48
C SER A 109 -45.78 -3.52 -15.81
N TYR A 110 -46.09 -2.35 -16.34
CA TYR A 110 -47.34 -1.66 -16.05
C TYR A 110 -48.38 -2.13 -17.07
N GLY A 111 -49.43 -2.78 -16.57
CA GLY A 111 -50.69 -2.97 -17.28
C GLY A 111 -51.70 -1.94 -16.79
#